data_AF-A0A661D9B1-F1
#
_entry.id   AF-A0A661D9B1-F1
#
_cell.length_a   1.000
_cell.length_b   1.000
_cell.length_c   1.000
_cell.angle_alpha   90.00
_cell.angle_beta   90.00
_cell.angle_gamma   90.00
#
_symmetry.space_group_name_H-M   'P 1'
#
loop_
_entity.id
_entity.type
_entity.pdbx_description
1 polymer ?
#
loop_
_entity_poly.entity_id
_entity_poly.type
_entity_poly.pdbx_seq_one_letter_code
_entity_poly.pdbx_strand_id
1 'polypeptide(L)'
;MKNIIIKKLKCEYLENPLGIDILNPRLSWILESDQRGQKQTAYQILVAGSIELLNAGNADLWDSGKVVSGITSQIEYAGAELKPLQECFWKVCVWDRDGKVSDSSE
;
A
#
# COMPACT_ATOMS: atom_id res chain seq x y z
N MET A 1 -1.26 20.17 11.18
CA MET A 1 -0.17 19.58 10.37
C MET A 1 -0.74 19.26 9.00
N LYS A 2 0.00 19.54 7.93
CA LYS A 2 -0.41 19.29 6.55
C LYS A 2 -0.21 17.80 6.26
N ASN A 3 -1.27 16.99 6.26
CA ASN A 3 -1.15 15.55 6.13
C ASN A 3 -2.08 15.01 5.05
N ILE A 4 -1.51 14.25 4.11
CA ILE A 4 -2.26 13.27 3.34
C ILE A 4 -2.57 12.10 4.27
N ILE A 5 -3.83 11.67 4.26
CA ILE A 5 -4.31 10.49 4.97
C ILE A 5 -4.67 9.43 3.94
N ILE A 6 -4.23 8.19 4.19
CA ILE A 6 -4.51 7.05 3.33
C ILE A 6 -5.75 6.34 3.88
N LYS A 7 -6.73 6.08 3.01
CA LYS A 7 -8.01 5.45 3.36
C LYS A 7 -8.44 4.44 2.31
N LYS A 8 -9.41 3.59 2.68
CA LYS A 8 -10.08 2.63 1.78
C LYS A 8 -9.09 1.77 0.99
N LEU A 9 -8.23 1.08 1.73
CA LEU A 9 -7.29 0.12 1.16
C LEU A 9 -8.08 -1.05 0.57
N LYS A 10 -7.72 -1.43 -0.65
CA LYS A 10 -8.38 -2.50 -1.37
C LYS A 10 -7.39 -3.38 -2.10
N CYS A 11 -7.66 -4.67 -2.06
CA CYS A 11 -7.03 -5.70 -2.88
C CYS A 11 -8.09 -6.24 -3.83
N GLU A 12 -7.83 -6.21 -5.15
CA GLU A 12 -8.80 -6.61 -6.17
C GLU A 12 -10.18 -5.93 -5.98
N TYR A 13 -10.17 -4.63 -5.66
CA TYR A 13 -11.34 -3.78 -5.39
C TYR A 13 -12.18 -4.12 -4.15
N LEU A 14 -11.74 -5.10 -3.35
CA LEU A 14 -12.39 -5.56 -2.13
C LEU A 14 -11.62 -5.09 -0.88
N GLU A 15 -12.35 -4.84 0.20
CA GLU A 15 -11.77 -4.54 1.52
C GLU A 15 -11.52 -5.86 2.25
N ASN A 16 -10.27 -6.10 2.65
CA ASN A 16 -9.82 -7.31 3.36
C ASN A 16 -10.38 -8.63 2.80
N PRO A 17 -10.21 -8.91 1.48
CA PRO A 17 -10.76 -10.11 0.88
C PRO A 17 -10.08 -11.39 1.38
N LEU A 18 -10.84 -12.47 1.39
CA LEU A 18 -10.34 -13.83 1.61
C LEU A 18 -10.42 -14.62 0.30
N GLY A 19 -9.41 -15.45 0.02
CA GLY A 19 -9.43 -16.37 -1.12
C GLY A 19 -9.22 -15.71 -2.48
N ILE A 20 -8.34 -14.71 -2.58
CA ILE A 20 -7.90 -14.16 -3.86
C ILE A 20 -7.01 -15.20 -4.58
N ASP A 21 -7.45 -15.68 -5.74
CA ASP A 21 -6.73 -16.64 -6.60
C ASP A 21 -6.05 -15.95 -7.79
N ILE A 22 -5.59 -14.71 -7.57
CA ILE A 22 -4.84 -13.92 -8.55
C ILE A 22 -3.38 -13.92 -8.11
N LEU A 23 -2.48 -14.35 -9.00
CA LEU A 23 -1.04 -14.45 -8.70
C LEU A 23 -0.41 -13.10 -8.36
N ASN A 24 -0.81 -12.05 -9.08
CA ASN A 24 -0.34 -10.68 -8.89
C ASN A 24 -1.54 -9.77 -8.58
N PRO A 25 -2.09 -9.83 -7.36
CA PRO A 25 -3.27 -9.06 -7.00
C PRO A 25 -2.98 -7.55 -7.07
N ARG A 26 -4.02 -6.78 -7.38
CA ARG A 26 -3.94 -5.32 -7.57
C ARG A 26 -4.34 -4.60 -6.31
N LEU A 27 -3.47 -3.72 -5.86
CA LEU A 27 -3.65 -2.87 -4.70
C LEU A 27 -4.15 -1.50 -5.12
N SER A 28 -4.97 -0.90 -4.25
CA SER A 28 -5.43 0.47 -4.41
C SER A 28 -5.74 1.11 -3.07
N TRP A 29 -5.65 2.43 -3.04
CA TRP A 29 -5.97 3.27 -1.88
C TRP A 29 -6.54 4.61 -2.34
N ILE A 30 -7.21 5.28 -1.41
CA ILE A 30 -7.74 6.64 -1.58
C ILE A 30 -6.95 7.58 -0.67
N LEU A 31 -6.73 8.79 -1.16
CA LEU A 31 -6.05 9.86 -0.44
C LEU A 31 -7.06 10.92 -0.02
N GLU A 32 -6.99 11.33 1.25
CA GLU A 32 -7.77 12.43 1.80
C GLU A 32 -6.82 13.51 2.34
N SER A 33 -7.20 14.77 2.17
CA SER A 33 -6.42 15.93 2.63
C SER A 33 -7.36 17.13 2.75
N ASP A 34 -7.16 17.93 3.80
CA ASP A 34 -7.82 19.23 3.99
C ASP A 34 -7.25 20.32 3.07
N GLN A 35 -6.09 20.06 2.47
CA GLN A 35 -5.40 21.00 1.58
C GLN A 35 -5.79 20.82 0.12
N ARG A 36 -6.14 21.95 -0.52
CA ARG A 36 -6.38 22.00 -1.96
C ARG A 36 -5.10 21.75 -2.75
N GLY A 37 -5.22 20.96 -3.82
CA GLY A 37 -4.12 20.65 -4.74
C GLY A 37 -3.05 19.76 -4.12
N GLN A 38 -3.38 19.08 -3.02
CA GLN A 38 -2.51 18.07 -2.45
C GLN A 38 -2.59 16.79 -3.31
N LYS A 39 -1.44 16.11 -3.45
CA LYS A 39 -1.31 14.92 -4.31
C LYS A 39 -0.19 14.02 -3.83
N GLN A 40 -0.27 12.75 -4.21
CA GLN A 40 0.85 11.83 -4.14
C GLN A 40 1.86 12.12 -5.25
N THR A 41 3.14 12.03 -4.92
CA THR A 41 4.27 12.10 -5.86
C THR A 41 5.07 10.80 -5.90
N ALA A 42 5.01 10.01 -4.83
CA ALA A 42 5.57 8.67 -4.75
C ALA A 42 4.82 7.81 -3.74
N TYR A 43 4.97 6.50 -3.81
CA TYR A 43 4.47 5.56 -2.81
C TYR A 43 5.53 4.51 -2.45
N GLN A 44 5.33 3.83 -1.33
CA GLN A 44 6.03 2.60 -0.97
C GLN A 44 5.03 1.64 -0.33
N ILE A 45 5.00 0.42 -0.85
CA ILE A 45 4.16 -0.67 -0.36
C ILE A 45 5.05 -1.68 0.35
N LEU A 46 4.62 -2.08 1.54
CA LEU A 46 5.20 -3.17 2.31
C LEU A 46 4.16 -4.28 2.42
N VAL A 47 4.55 -5.52 2.14
CA VAL A 47 3.73 -6.73 2.26
C VAL A 47 4.48 -7.76 3.09
N ALA A 48 3.79 -8.34 4.05
CA ALA A 48 4.33 -9.36 4.94
C ALA A 48 3.36 -10.52 5.16
N GLY A 49 3.90 -11.68 5.51
CA GLY A 49 3.12 -12.88 5.84
C GLY A 49 2.44 -12.82 7.22
N SER A 50 2.77 -11.82 8.05
CA SER A 50 2.14 -11.61 9.35
C SER A 50 2.07 -10.13 9.71
N ILE A 51 1.09 -9.76 10.54
CA ILE A 51 0.94 -8.37 11.01
C ILE A 51 2.10 -7.94 11.90
N GLU A 52 2.71 -8.86 12.66
CA GLU A 52 3.87 -8.60 13.51
C GLU A 52 5.09 -8.22 12.68
N LEU A 53 5.35 -8.96 11.59
CA LEU A 53 6.42 -8.64 10.65
C LEU A 53 6.19 -7.26 10.02
N LEU A 54 4.96 -7.00 9.55
CA LEU A 54 4.62 -5.73 8.93
C LEU A 54 4.78 -4.55 9.91
N ASN A 55 4.39 -4.72 11.17
CA ASN A 55 4.54 -3.71 12.22
C ASN A 55 6.00 -3.46 12.61
N ALA A 56 6.84 -4.50 12.57
CA ALA A 56 8.29 -4.38 12.73
C ALA A 56 8.99 -3.75 11.51
N GLY A 57 8.26 -3.47 10.42
CA GLY A 57 8.82 -2.98 9.17
C GLY A 57 9.53 -4.06 8.35
N ASN A 58 9.34 -5.33 8.69
CA ASN A 58 9.86 -6.46 7.93
C ASN A 58 8.82 -6.89 6.89
N ALA A 59 9.09 -6.56 5.63
CA ALA A 59 8.23 -6.89 4.50
C ALA A 59 8.78 -8.11 3.76
N ASP A 60 8.62 -9.29 4.36
CA ASP A 60 9.21 -10.55 3.89
C ASP A 60 8.66 -11.02 2.53
N LEU A 61 7.51 -10.49 2.11
CA LEU A 61 6.90 -10.81 0.81
C LEU A 61 7.21 -9.76 -0.25
N TRP A 62 7.10 -8.48 0.10
CA TRP A 62 7.37 -7.40 -0.85
C TRP A 62 7.66 -6.06 -0.18
N ASP A 63 8.79 -5.45 -0.53
CA ASP A 63 9.01 -4.02 -0.39
C ASP A 63 9.16 -3.42 -1.78
N SER A 64 8.23 -2.55 -2.19
CA SER A 64 8.32 -1.90 -3.50
C SER A 64 9.49 -0.91 -3.60
N GLY A 65 10.08 -0.54 -2.46
CA GLY A 65 10.87 0.67 -2.32
C GLY A 65 10.03 1.91 -2.64
N LYS A 66 10.71 3.07 -2.72
CA LYS A 66 10.05 4.31 -3.15
C LYS A 66 9.84 4.29 -4.67
N VAL A 67 8.58 4.24 -5.10
CA VAL A 67 8.18 4.33 -6.51
C VAL A 67 7.69 5.75 -6.82
N VAL A 68 8.36 6.45 -7.73
CA VAL A 68 7.97 7.80 -8.17
C VAL A 68 6.77 7.71 -9.11
N SER A 69 5.57 7.80 -8.55
CA SER A 69 4.31 7.73 -9.29
C SER A 69 3.17 8.37 -8.50
N GLY A 70 2.27 9.04 -9.22
CA GLY A 70 1.01 9.57 -8.68
C GLY A 70 -0.16 8.59 -8.77
N ILE A 71 0.06 7.37 -9.26
CA ILE A 71 -0.97 6.34 -9.38
C ILE A 71 -1.28 5.76 -7.99
N THR A 72 -2.57 5.58 -7.68
CA THR A 72 -3.05 5.05 -6.39
C THR A 72 -3.94 3.82 -6.55
N SER A 73 -4.05 3.28 -7.76
CA SER A 73 -4.91 2.14 -8.07
C SER A 73 -4.27 1.27 -9.14
N GLN A 74 -4.74 0.01 -9.24
CA GLN A 74 -4.23 -0.96 -10.20
C GLN A 74 -2.72 -1.23 -10.01
N ILE A 75 -2.20 -1.10 -8.79
CA ILE A 75 -0.80 -1.40 -8.52
C ILE A 75 -0.68 -2.90 -8.36
N GLU A 76 -0.16 -3.57 -9.38
CA GLU A 76 0.09 -5.01 -9.34
C GLU A 76 1.15 -5.33 -8.29
N TYR A 77 0.86 -6.32 -7.47
CA TYR A 77 1.84 -6.94 -6.59
C TYR A 77 3.02 -7.46 -7.41
N ALA A 78 4.24 -7.06 -7.03
CA ALA A 78 5.48 -7.40 -7.72
C ALA A 78 6.53 -8.02 -6.79
N GLY A 79 6.06 -8.68 -5.72
CA GLY A 79 6.90 -9.32 -4.71
C GLY A 79 7.16 -10.80 -4.97
N ALA A 80 7.50 -11.51 -3.91
CA ALA A 80 7.70 -12.96 -3.92
C ALA A 80 6.40 -13.70 -4.29
N GLU A 81 6.53 -14.85 -4.96
CA GLU A 81 5.37 -15.69 -5.32
C GLU A 81 4.51 -16.03 -4.09
N LEU A 82 3.20 -15.74 -4.20
CA LEU A 82 2.23 -16.01 -3.14
C LEU A 82 1.85 -17.48 -3.13
N LYS A 83 1.84 -18.10 -1.95
CA LYS A 83 1.48 -19.51 -1.78
C LYS A 83 -0.03 -19.66 -1.56
N PRO A 84 -0.61 -20.82 -1.91
CA PRO A 84 -1.99 -21.14 -1.57
C PRO A 84 -2.25 -20.98 -0.06
N LEU A 85 -3.41 -20.40 0.29
CA LEU A 85 -3.84 -20.17 1.68
C LEU A 85 -2.90 -19.29 2.51
N GLN A 86 -2.00 -18.52 1.87
CA GLN A 86 -1.11 -17.61 2.56
C GLN A 86 -1.82 -16.31 2.93
N GLU A 87 -1.87 -16.00 4.22
CA GLU A 87 -2.27 -14.66 4.67
C GLU A 87 -1.21 -13.63 4.28
N CYS A 88 -1.68 -12.49 3.79
CA CYS A 88 -0.84 -11.38 3.38
C CYS A 88 -1.38 -10.11 4.00
N PHE A 89 -0.51 -9.39 4.70
CA PHE A 89 -0.78 -8.09 5.29
C PHE A 89 0.00 -7.07 4.49
N TRP A 90 -0.60 -5.92 4.21
CA TRP A 90 0.10 -4.86 3.51
C TRP A 90 -0.23 -3.49 4.09
N LYS A 91 0.72 -2.58 3.94
CA LYS A 91 0.53 -1.16 4.23
C LYS A 91 1.21 -0.34 3.15
N VAL A 92 0.78 0.90 3.01
CA VAL A 92 1.36 1.85 2.08
C VAL A 92 1.65 3.17 2.80
N CYS A 93 2.78 3.80 2.47
CA CYS A 93 3.03 5.20 2.77
C CYS A 93 3.21 5.96 1.46
N VAL A 94 2.95 7.27 1.49
CA VAL A 94 3.00 8.11 0.30
C VAL A 94 3.83 9.37 0.56
N TRP A 95 4.44 9.89 -0.51
CA TRP A 95 5.05 11.21 -0.50
C TRP A 95 4.09 12.22 -1.08
N ASP A 96 3.91 13.34 -0.40
CA ASP A 96 3.03 14.41 -0.84
C ASP A 96 3.67 15.32 -1.90
N ARG A 97 2.99 16.42 -2.27
CA ARG A 97 3.49 17.38 -3.26
C ARG A 97 4.78 18.09 -2.84
N ASP A 98 5.02 18.19 -1.53
CA ASP A 98 6.16 18.88 -0.93
C ASP A 98 7.30 17.88 -0.62
N GLY A 99 7.13 16.60 -1.01
CA GLY A 99 8.09 15.54 -0.79
C GLY A 99 8.12 15.01 0.65
N LYS A 100 7.10 15.31 1.45
CA LYS A 100 6.96 14.80 2.82
C LYS A 100 6.28 13.43 2.81
N VAL A 101 6.84 12.49 3.56
CA VAL A 101 6.23 11.16 3.77
C VAL A 101 5.02 11.26 4.70
N SER A 102 3.94 10.51 4.40
CA SER A 102 2.79 10.31 5.27
C SER A 102 3.10 9.30 6.37
N ASP A 103 2.23 9.22 7.37
CA ASP A 103 2.12 8.01 8.17
C ASP A 103 1.73 6.84 7.26
N SER A 104 2.11 5.61 7.63
CA SER A 104 1.63 4.42 6.93
C SER A 104 0.12 4.28 7.12
N SER A 105 -0.56 3.67 6.16
CA SER A 105 -1.93 3.22 6.35
C SER A 105 -2.07 2.34 7.60
N GLU A 106 -3.25 2.41 8.22
CA GLU A 106 -3.69 1.45 9.23
C GLU A 106 -3.76 0.02 8.67
#